data_AF-A0A179VDU5-F1
#
_entry.id   AF-A0A179VDU5-F1
#
_cell.length_a   1.000
_cell.length_b   1.000
_cell.length_c   1.000
_cell.angle_alpha   90.00
_cell.angle_beta   90.00
_cell.angle_gamma   90.00
#
_symmetry.space_group_name_H-M   'P 1'
#
loop_
_entity.id
_entity.type
_entity.pdbx_description
1 polymer ?
#
loop_
_entity_poly.entity_id
_entity_poly.type
_entity_poly.pdbx_seq_one_letter_code
_entity_poly.pdbx_strand_id
1 'polypeptide(L)'
;MTATAPTRAWQALAPDLPPVSGPTDTAERLLLLLHYAIDWKTGWLAEPRYRKTYWDEILPGRARRAAYRADTLDRWWSDVSTRLGATLPHQPDRRNELAELLREPPLPVITLLQRNLPALLLRVRIIAEAVTAQQKRQRK
;
A
#
# COMPACT_ATOMS: atom_id res chain seq x y z
N MET A 1 -25.15 6.45 -3.22
CA MET A 1 -23.95 7.09 -2.64
C MET A 1 -22.93 6.00 -2.38
N THR A 2 -21.95 5.80 -3.26
CA THR A 2 -20.86 4.85 -3.01
C THR A 2 -20.05 5.36 -1.82
N ALA A 3 -19.89 4.53 -0.79
CA ALA A 3 -19.03 4.86 0.35
C ALA A 3 -17.63 5.20 -0.16
N THR A 4 -17.03 6.27 0.38
CA THR A 4 -15.65 6.66 0.04
C THR A 4 -14.72 5.49 0.32
N ALA A 5 -13.99 5.04 -0.70
CA ALA A 5 -13.10 3.90 -0.57
C ALA A 5 -12.06 4.15 0.54
N PRO A 6 -11.70 3.16 1.39
CA PRO A 6 -10.81 3.35 2.53
C PRO A 6 -9.50 4.09 2.21
N THR A 7 -8.84 3.75 1.11
CA THR A 7 -7.59 4.45 0.73
C THR A 7 -7.80 5.90 0.33
N ARG A 8 -8.98 6.27 -0.20
CA ARG A 8 -9.34 7.68 -0.49
C ARG A 8 -9.46 8.49 0.80
N ALA A 9 -10.09 7.90 1.82
CA ALA A 9 -10.15 8.53 3.13
C ALA A 9 -8.76 8.72 3.75
N TRP A 10 -7.82 7.79 3.51
CA TRP A 10 -6.44 7.93 3.96
C TRP A 10 -5.68 9.01 3.18
N GLN A 11 -5.77 9.03 1.84
CA GLN A 11 -5.18 10.07 1.00
C GLN A 11 -5.63 11.47 1.44
N ALA A 12 -6.92 11.64 1.76
CA ALA A 12 -7.49 12.92 2.20
C ALA A 12 -6.88 13.45 3.53
N LEU A 13 -6.19 12.61 4.31
CA LEU A 13 -5.49 13.05 5.53
C LEU A 13 -4.13 13.70 5.23
N ALA A 14 -3.63 13.64 3.99
CA ALA A 14 -2.38 14.26 3.55
C ALA A 14 -2.65 15.31 2.45
N PRO A 15 -3.34 16.43 2.76
CA PRO A 15 -3.76 17.42 1.76
C PRO A 15 -2.60 18.14 1.06
N ASP A 16 -1.40 18.15 1.65
CA ASP A 16 -0.20 18.77 1.07
C ASP A 16 0.38 17.97 -0.10
N LEU A 17 -0.04 16.71 -0.26
CA LEU A 17 0.36 15.90 -1.40
C LEU A 17 -0.46 16.29 -2.63
N PRO A 18 0.17 16.53 -3.79
CA PRO A 18 -0.56 16.73 -5.03
C PRO A 18 -1.50 15.54 -5.31
N PRO A 19 -2.72 15.79 -5.83
CA PRO A 19 -3.63 14.72 -6.18
C PRO A 19 -3.03 13.88 -7.32
N VAL A 20 -3.30 12.58 -7.27
CA VAL A 20 -2.89 11.63 -8.31
C VAL A 20 -4.13 10.95 -8.87
N SER A 21 -4.06 10.54 -10.14
CA SER A 21 -5.14 9.85 -10.84
C SER A 21 -4.59 8.73 -11.72
N GLY A 22 -5.49 7.88 -12.21
CA GLY A 22 -5.15 6.79 -13.12
C GLY A 22 -4.15 5.80 -12.50
N PRO A 23 -3.18 5.27 -13.28
CA PRO A 23 -2.28 4.22 -12.81
C PRO A 23 -1.46 4.57 -11.57
N THR A 24 -1.08 5.84 -11.41
CA THR A 24 -0.34 6.33 -10.23
C THR A 24 -1.19 6.22 -8.97
N ASP A 25 -2.45 6.59 -9.07
CA ASP A 25 -3.40 6.46 -7.98
C ASP A 25 -3.64 5.00 -7.61
N THR A 26 -3.85 4.12 -8.59
CA THR A 26 -3.97 2.68 -8.37
C THR A 26 -2.74 2.11 -7.65
N ALA A 27 -1.53 2.46 -8.09
CA ALA A 27 -0.29 2.00 -7.47
C ALA A 27 -0.16 2.46 -6.00
N GLU A 28 -0.47 3.73 -5.73
CA GLU A 28 -0.44 4.28 -4.37
C GLU A 28 -1.45 3.59 -3.45
N ARG A 29 -2.69 3.41 -3.92
CA ARG A 29 -3.77 2.78 -3.15
C ARG A 29 -3.48 1.30 -2.88
N LEU A 30 -2.92 0.58 -3.84
CA LEU A 30 -2.44 -0.80 -3.64
C LEU A 30 -1.32 -0.86 -2.59
N LEU A 31 -0.34 0.04 -2.63
CA LEU A 31 0.73 0.08 -1.63
C LEU A 31 0.22 0.45 -0.22
N LEU A 32 -0.80 1.31 -0.11
CA LEU A 32 -1.47 1.61 1.15
C LEU A 32 -2.19 0.38 1.71
N LEU A 33 -2.99 -0.31 0.89
CA LEU A 33 -3.66 -1.55 1.30
C LEU A 33 -2.64 -2.59 1.75
N LEU A 34 -1.53 -2.73 1.03
CA LEU A 34 -0.44 -3.63 1.39
C LEU A 34 0.17 -3.27 2.75
N HIS A 35 0.47 -1.99 2.99
CA HIS A 35 1.02 -1.52 4.27
C HIS A 35 0.10 -1.85 5.45
N TYR A 36 -1.21 -1.64 5.29
CA TYR A 36 -2.20 -1.89 6.33
C TYR A 36 -2.67 -3.35 6.43
N ALA A 37 -2.29 -4.19 5.46
CA ALA A 37 -2.50 -5.63 5.49
C ALA A 37 -1.37 -6.37 6.23
N ILE A 38 -0.22 -5.73 6.48
CA ILE A 38 0.89 -6.32 7.23
C ILE A 38 0.48 -6.59 8.67
N ASP A 39 0.78 -7.80 9.15
CA ASP A 39 0.68 -8.13 10.57
C ASP A 39 1.85 -7.53 11.35
N TRP A 40 1.64 -6.30 11.80
CA TRP A 40 2.60 -5.55 12.61
C TRP A 40 2.71 -6.06 14.06
N LYS A 41 1.86 -7.01 14.51
CA LYS A 41 1.84 -7.46 15.91
C LYS A 41 2.53 -8.81 16.08
N THR A 42 2.18 -9.77 15.24
CA THR A 42 2.63 -11.16 15.37
C THR A 42 3.46 -11.64 14.18
N GLY A 43 3.49 -10.89 13.08
CA GLY A 43 4.31 -11.21 11.91
C GLY A 43 5.79 -10.96 12.13
N TRP A 44 6.65 -11.51 11.26
CA TRP A 44 8.10 -11.31 11.35
C TRP A 44 8.51 -9.83 11.27
N LEU A 45 7.74 -8.99 10.54
CA LEU A 45 7.93 -7.53 10.51
C LEU A 45 7.64 -6.84 11.86
N ALA A 46 7.09 -7.55 12.85
CA ALA A 46 6.93 -7.01 14.19
C ALA A 46 8.28 -6.85 14.94
N GLU A 47 9.33 -7.58 14.55
CA GLU A 47 10.63 -7.47 15.22
C GLU A 47 11.27 -6.08 15.01
N PRO A 48 11.83 -5.45 16.05
CA PRO A 48 12.37 -4.10 15.97
C PRO A 48 13.42 -3.89 14.87
N ARG A 49 14.26 -4.89 14.59
CA ARG A 49 15.30 -4.80 13.55
C ARG A 49 14.71 -4.65 12.15
N TYR A 50 13.58 -5.30 11.86
CA TYR A 50 12.93 -5.23 10.55
C TYR A 50 12.03 -4.01 10.42
N ARG A 51 11.39 -3.57 11.50
CA ARG A 51 10.62 -2.31 11.49
C ARG A 51 11.49 -1.11 11.11
N LYS A 52 12.73 -1.06 11.61
CA LYS A 52 13.68 0.03 11.34
C LYS A 52 14.04 0.17 9.86
N THR A 53 14.12 -0.94 9.13
CA THR A 53 14.48 -0.95 7.70
C THR A 53 13.28 -1.14 6.77
N TYR A 54 12.06 -1.11 7.32
CA TYR A 54 10.85 -1.41 6.56
C TYR A 54 10.66 -0.48 5.36
N TRP A 55 10.65 0.84 5.61
CA TRP A 55 10.39 1.84 4.59
C TRP A 55 11.54 1.97 3.59
N ASP A 56 12.76 1.77 4.05
CA ASP A 56 13.96 2.13 3.30
C ASP A 56 14.55 0.94 2.52
N GLU A 57 14.36 -0.29 3.00
CA GLU A 57 14.95 -1.48 2.39
C GLU A 57 13.92 -2.57 2.06
N ILE A 58 13.12 -2.97 3.05
CA ILE A 58 12.30 -4.17 2.93
C ILE A 58 11.14 -3.94 1.95
N LEU A 59 10.27 -2.96 2.21
CA LEU A 59 9.11 -2.68 1.36
C LEU A 59 9.55 -2.34 -0.07
N PRO A 60 10.51 -1.41 -0.31
CA PRO A 60 10.99 -1.14 -1.66
C PRO A 60 11.53 -2.39 -2.36
N GLY A 61 12.40 -3.15 -1.68
CA GLY A 61 13.01 -4.33 -2.25
C GLY A 61 12.01 -5.45 -2.57
N ARG A 62 10.99 -5.66 -1.74
CA ARG A 62 9.97 -6.70 -2.00
C ARG A 62 9.00 -6.26 -3.09
N ALA A 63 8.46 -5.04 -3.00
CA ALA A 63 7.51 -4.53 -3.98
C ALA A 63 8.11 -4.43 -5.39
N ARG A 64 9.36 -3.96 -5.51
CA ARG A 64 10.05 -3.87 -6.81
C ARG A 64 10.33 -5.24 -7.42
N ARG A 65 10.82 -6.19 -6.61
CA ARG A 65 11.08 -7.57 -7.10
C ARG A 65 9.80 -8.27 -7.53
N ALA A 66 8.70 -8.08 -6.81
CA ALA A 66 7.39 -8.58 -7.24
C ALA A 66 6.95 -7.93 -8.56
N ALA A 67 7.13 -6.61 -8.71
CA ALA A 67 6.76 -5.89 -9.92
C ALA A 67 7.56 -6.34 -11.16
N TYR A 68 8.83 -6.70 -11.01
CA TYR A 68 9.61 -7.28 -12.11
C TYR A 68 9.20 -8.71 -12.49
N ARG A 69 8.52 -9.43 -11.60
CA ARG A 69 8.09 -10.83 -11.81
C ARG A 69 6.63 -10.95 -12.24
N ALA A 70 5.88 -9.86 -12.15
CA ALA A 70 4.44 -9.86 -12.37
C ALA A 70 4.09 -9.38 -13.77
N ASP A 71 3.14 -10.09 -14.37
CA ASP A 71 2.41 -9.76 -15.60
C ASP A 71 0.98 -9.27 -15.30
N THR A 72 0.49 -9.51 -14.08
CA THR A 72 -0.85 -9.15 -13.59
C THR A 72 -0.77 -8.52 -12.20
N LEU A 73 -1.78 -7.72 -11.83
CA LEU A 73 -1.88 -7.14 -10.48
C LEU A 73 -2.14 -8.20 -9.41
N ASP A 74 -2.93 -9.24 -9.74
CA ASP A 74 -3.15 -10.39 -8.86
C ASP A 74 -1.83 -11.08 -8.49
N ARG A 75 -0.96 -11.34 -9.48
CA ARG A 75 0.37 -11.94 -9.26
C ARG A 75 1.29 -11.01 -8.48
N TRP A 76 1.29 -9.72 -8.78
CA TRP A 76 2.08 -8.74 -8.04
C TRP A 76 1.66 -8.72 -6.56
N TRP A 77 0.36 -8.62 -6.30
CA TRP A 77 -0.20 -8.58 -4.96
C TRP A 77 0.14 -9.84 -4.18
N SER A 78 -0.14 -11.02 -4.75
CA SER A 78 0.14 -12.31 -4.10
C SER A 78 1.62 -12.46 -3.74
N ASP A 79 2.53 -12.11 -4.65
CA ASP A 79 3.97 -12.26 -4.39
C ASP A 79 4.47 -11.30 -3.31
N VAL A 80 4.06 -10.02 -3.37
CA VAL A 80 4.51 -9.02 -2.39
C VAL A 80 3.86 -9.24 -1.01
N SER A 81 2.58 -9.61 -0.96
CA SER A 81 1.86 -9.83 0.30
C SER A 81 2.44 -11.00 1.06
N THR A 82 2.68 -12.14 0.40
CA THR A 82 3.27 -13.32 1.02
C THR A 82 4.66 -13.03 1.57
N ARG A 83 5.50 -12.30 0.82
CA ARG A 83 6.87 -11.96 1.28
C ARG A 83 6.89 -11.01 2.45
N LEU A 84 5.89 -10.14 2.59
CA LEU A 84 5.80 -9.19 3.69
C LEU A 84 5.02 -9.76 4.89
N GLY A 85 4.50 -10.99 4.81
CA GLY A 85 3.62 -11.53 5.84
C GLY A 85 2.33 -10.72 5.98
N ALA A 86 1.86 -10.12 4.88
CA ALA A 86 0.59 -9.42 4.85
C ALA A 86 -0.56 -10.42 4.81
N THR A 87 -1.55 -10.21 5.67
CA THR A 87 -2.78 -11.00 5.73
C THR A 87 -3.85 -10.35 4.85
N LEU A 88 -4.86 -11.12 4.44
CA LEU A 88 -6.00 -10.52 3.75
C LEU A 88 -6.67 -9.49 4.66
N PRO A 89 -7.04 -8.30 4.15
CA PRO A 89 -7.72 -7.29 4.96
C PRO A 89 -8.96 -7.87 5.66
N HIS A 90 -9.02 -7.75 6.98
CA HIS A 90 -10.17 -8.23 7.74
C HIS A 90 -11.43 -7.36 7.54
N GLN A 91 -11.24 -6.08 7.18
CA GLN A 91 -12.35 -5.16 6.92
C GLN A 91 -12.95 -5.38 5.52
N PRO A 92 -14.28 -5.52 5.39
CA PRO A 92 -14.93 -5.81 4.10
C PRO A 92 -14.66 -4.73 3.04
N ASP A 93 -14.71 -3.45 3.42
CA ASP A 93 -14.50 -2.34 2.48
C ASP A 93 -13.09 -2.37 1.86
N ARG A 94 -12.08 -2.78 2.64
CA ARG A 94 -10.71 -2.91 2.13
C ARG A 94 -10.57 -4.10 1.18
N ARG A 95 -11.32 -5.19 1.40
CA ARG A 95 -11.33 -6.34 0.47
C ARG A 95 -12.02 -5.97 -0.84
N ASN A 96 -13.14 -5.25 -0.77
CA ASN A 96 -13.86 -4.80 -1.95
C ASN A 96 -12.99 -3.83 -2.77
N GLU A 97 -12.41 -2.84 -2.11
CA GLU A 97 -11.50 -1.89 -2.78
C GLU A 97 -10.28 -2.59 -3.40
N LEU A 98 -9.69 -3.56 -2.70
CA LEU A 98 -8.59 -4.36 -3.26
C LEU A 98 -9.07 -5.13 -4.51
N ALA A 99 -10.20 -5.81 -4.44
CA ALA A 99 -10.75 -6.58 -5.55
C ALA A 99 -11.01 -5.70 -6.79
N GLU A 100 -11.49 -4.47 -6.60
CA GLU A 100 -11.65 -3.46 -7.65
C GLU A 100 -10.31 -3.05 -8.26
N LEU A 101 -9.34 -2.65 -7.43
CA LEU A 101 -8.02 -2.19 -7.89
C LEU A 101 -7.25 -3.28 -8.67
N LEU A 102 -7.42 -4.55 -8.31
CA LEU A 102 -6.79 -5.67 -9.01
C LEU A 102 -7.34 -5.88 -10.44
N ARG A 103 -8.46 -5.26 -10.81
CA ARG A 103 -9.02 -5.30 -12.18
C ARG A 103 -8.48 -4.19 -13.09
N GLU A 104 -7.74 -3.22 -12.55
CA GLU A 104 -7.14 -2.14 -13.33
C GLU A 104 -6.13 -2.67 -14.37
N PRO A 105 -5.87 -1.95 -15.48
CA PRO A 105 -4.86 -2.35 -16.45
C PRO A 105 -3.49 -2.56 -15.79
N PRO A 106 -2.92 -3.78 -15.86
CA PRO A 106 -1.74 -4.12 -15.07
C PRO A 106 -0.47 -3.41 -15.56
N LEU A 107 -0.29 -3.30 -16.88
CA LEU A 107 0.98 -2.81 -17.46
C LEU A 107 1.36 -1.40 -17.01
N PRO A 108 0.48 -0.38 -17.05
CA PRO A 108 0.82 0.96 -16.57
C PRO A 108 1.17 1.00 -15.07
N VAL A 109 0.42 0.27 -14.23
CA VAL A 109 0.60 0.23 -12.78
C VAL A 109 1.92 -0.48 -12.42
N ILE A 110 2.18 -1.65 -13.01
CA ILE A 110 3.41 -2.42 -12.80
C ILE A 110 4.63 -1.61 -13.26
N THR A 111 4.53 -0.90 -14.39
CA THR A 111 5.63 -0.04 -14.89
C THR A 111 5.99 1.04 -13.87
N LEU A 112 4.99 1.66 -13.23
CA LEU A 112 5.22 2.65 -12.16
C LEU A 112 5.87 2.02 -10.94
N LEU A 113 5.42 0.82 -10.53
CA LEU A 113 6.01 0.07 -9.41
C LEU A 113 7.45 -0.40 -9.70
N GLN A 114 7.87 -0.48 -10.96
CA GLN A 114 9.26 -0.79 -11.35
C GLN A 114 10.16 0.46 -11.38
N ARG A 115 9.65 1.56 -11.94
CA ARG A 115 10.43 2.76 -12.30
C ARG A 115 10.35 3.88 -11.27
N ASN A 116 9.18 4.07 -10.66
CA ASN A 116 8.86 5.24 -9.82
C ASN A 116 8.59 4.88 -8.36
N LEU A 117 8.91 3.64 -7.96
CA LEU A 117 8.60 3.12 -6.62
C LEU A 117 9.09 4.00 -5.46
N PRO A 118 10.31 4.58 -5.47
CA PRO A 118 10.74 5.43 -4.36
C PRO A 118 9.82 6.64 -4.15
N ALA A 119 9.38 7.30 -5.22
CA ALA A 119 8.47 8.44 -5.14
C ALA A 119 7.07 8.02 -4.66
N LEU A 120 6.56 6.88 -5.14
CA LEU A 120 5.31 6.30 -4.66
C LEU A 120 5.37 5.97 -3.16
N LEU A 121 6.46 5.35 -2.70
CA LEU A 121 6.62 4.96 -1.30
C LEU A 121 6.77 6.16 -0.36
N LEU A 122 7.41 7.24 -0.82
CA LEU A 122 7.45 8.49 -0.05
C LEU A 122 6.04 9.02 0.21
N ARG A 123 5.18 9.05 -0.82
CA ARG A 123 3.78 9.48 -0.67
C ARG A 123 3.00 8.57 0.26
N VAL A 124 3.13 7.25 0.08
CA VAL A 124 2.49 6.24 0.95
C VAL A 124 2.92 6.40 2.41
N ARG A 125 4.20 6.67 2.65
CA ARG A 125 4.73 6.92 4.01
C ARG A 125 4.13 8.17 4.64
N ILE A 126 4.08 9.29 3.90
CA ILE A 126 3.45 10.54 4.36
C ILE A 126 1.98 10.31 4.74
N ILE A 127 1.24 9.60 3.88
CA ILE A 127 -0.17 9.24 4.15
C ILE A 127 -0.28 8.35 5.39
N ALA A 128 0.56 7.33 5.53
CA ALA A 128 0.53 6.41 6.66
C ALA A 128 0.85 7.11 8.00
N GLU A 129 1.78 8.06 7.99
CA GLU A 129 2.09 8.92 9.13
C GLU A 129 0.89 9.81 9.50
N ALA A 130 0.22 10.42 8.52
CA ALA A 130 -0.99 11.22 8.72
C ALA A 130 -2.16 10.40 9.32
N VAL A 131 -2.41 9.20 8.78
CA VAL A 131 -3.40 8.26 9.34
C VAL A 131 -3.07 7.90 10.78
N THR A 132 -1.81 7.61 11.08
CA THR A 132 -1.37 7.30 12.45
C THR A 132 -1.59 8.49 13.38
N ALA A 133 -1.30 9.71 12.94
CA ALA A 133 -1.54 10.93 13.72
C ALA A 133 -3.03 11.13 14.01
N GLN A 134 -3.90 10.92 13.01
CA GLN A 134 -5.36 11.03 13.16
C GLN A 134 -5.90 9.98 14.15
N GLN A 135 -5.47 8.73 14.05
CA GLN A 135 -5.88 7.68 14.99
C GLN A 135 -5.45 7.97 16.43
N LYS A 136 -4.26 8.57 16.62
CA LYS A 136 -3.80 9.00 17.95
C LYS A 136 -4.66 10.15 18.50
N ARG A 137 -5.10 11.08 17.66
CA ARG A 137 -6.02 12.18 18.06
C ARG A 137 -7.39 11.67 18.47
N GLN A 138 -7.91 10.66 17.78
CA GLN A 138 -9.23 10.07 18.09
C GLN A 138 -9.24 9.19 19.35
N ARG A 139 -8.06 8.74 19.81
CA ARG A 139 -7.91 7.94 21.04
C ARG A 139 -7.65 8.78 22.29
N LYS A 140 -7.41 10.08 22.12
CA LYS A 140 -7.28 11.06 23.20
C LYS A 140 -8.62 11.73 23.43
#